data_AF-A0A4S2RB67-F1
#
_entry.id   AF-A0A4S2RB67-F1
#
_cell.length_a   1.000
_cell.length_b   1.000
_cell.length_c   1.000
_cell.angle_alpha   90.00
_cell.angle_beta   90.00
_cell.angle_gamma   90.00
#
_symmetry.space_group_name_H-M   'P 1'
#
loop_
_entity.id
_entity.type
_entity.pdbx_description
1 polymer ?
#
loop_
_entity_poly.entity_id
_entity_poly.type
_entity_poly.pdbx_seq_one_letter_code
_entity_poly.pdbx_strand_id
1 'polypeptide(L)'
;MTTFLATATAGAALLALLAGCAGHLSRPAGLPDALHAHGVLPAGALRAAAAAVTAAEGLLGLAGATALIAGVRDALALVLAAAALLFTGYAAYTRHVLASGRGGPCGCARSELPLSGWVTVRAAALAALATTGAVLTGLAGAPTLPGTTAETATAALAAAAFALLLWTLPAALHDPEAHPASSPTASPTSAPAPLPASGGRTWTS
;
A
#
# COMPACT_ATOMS: atom_id res chain seq x y z
N MET A 1 -4.96 -25.10 15.34
CA MET A 1 -5.40 -24.06 14.38
C MET A 1 -4.99 -22.66 14.81
N THR A 2 -5.17 -22.27 16.08
CA THR A 2 -4.80 -20.93 16.60
C THR A 2 -3.31 -20.59 16.42
N THR A 3 -2.40 -21.54 16.68
CA THR A 3 -0.94 -21.36 16.48
C THR A 3 -0.58 -21.07 15.03
N PHE A 4 -1.18 -21.80 14.09
CA PHE A 4 -0.97 -21.59 12.65
C PHE A 4 -1.41 -20.18 12.23
N LEU A 5 -2.61 -19.76 12.65
CA LEU A 5 -3.13 -18.42 12.36
C LEU A 5 -2.28 -17.32 13.00
N ALA A 6 -1.86 -17.49 14.25
CA ALA A 6 -0.98 -16.55 14.94
C ALA A 6 0.33 -16.36 14.17
N THR A 7 0.98 -17.48 13.80
CA THR A 7 2.25 -17.48 13.06
C THR A 7 2.09 -16.86 11.67
N ALA A 8 1.02 -17.21 10.94
CA ALA A 8 0.79 -16.72 9.59
C ALA A 8 0.47 -15.21 9.56
N THR A 9 -0.40 -14.74 10.46
CA THR A 9 -0.79 -13.33 10.56
C THR A 9 0.36 -12.45 11.04
N ALA A 10 1.10 -12.89 12.07
CA ALA A 10 2.31 -12.21 12.53
C ALA A 10 3.38 -12.18 11.44
N GLY A 11 3.66 -13.31 10.80
CA GLY A 11 4.63 -13.42 9.72
C GLY A 11 4.31 -12.50 8.55
N ALA A 12 3.05 -12.44 8.11
CA ALA A 12 2.63 -11.57 7.01
C ALA A 12 2.84 -10.08 7.35
N ALA A 13 2.51 -9.66 8.56
CA ALA A 13 2.72 -8.28 9.02
C ALA A 13 4.21 -7.93 9.08
N LEU A 14 5.05 -8.81 9.63
CA LEU A 14 6.50 -8.60 9.72
C LEU A 14 7.17 -8.56 8.35
N LEU A 15 6.79 -9.47 7.44
CA LEU A 15 7.26 -9.45 6.06
C LEU A 15 6.87 -8.16 5.34
N ALA A 16 5.66 -7.64 5.58
CA ALA A 16 5.22 -6.37 5.02
C ALA A 16 6.04 -5.18 5.53
N LEU A 17 6.36 -5.12 6.83
CA LEU A 17 7.24 -4.09 7.41
C LEU A 17 8.65 -4.15 6.80
N LEU A 18 9.23 -5.34 6.71
CA LEU A 18 10.56 -5.53 6.14
C LEU A 18 10.58 -5.17 4.65
N ALA A 19 9.54 -5.53 3.89
CA ALA A 19 9.42 -5.18 2.48
C ALA A 19 9.23 -3.66 2.27
N GLY A 20 8.45 -2.99 3.14
CA GLY A 20 8.30 -1.53 3.15
C GLY A 20 9.64 -0.84 3.41
N CYS A 21 10.32 -1.23 4.48
CA CYS A 21 11.62 -0.71 4.86
C CYS A 21 12.66 -0.92 3.75
N ALA A 22 12.76 -2.14 3.20
CA ALA A 22 13.68 -2.44 2.11
C ALA A 22 13.40 -1.59 0.86
N GLY A 23 12.12 -1.36 0.53
CA GLY A 23 11.75 -0.49 -0.58
C GLY A 23 12.13 0.97 -0.34
N HIS A 24 11.93 1.50 0.88
CA HIS A 24 12.30 2.86 1.24
C HIS A 24 13.80 3.08 1.25
N LEU A 25 14.56 2.09 1.73
CA LEU A 25 16.02 2.10 1.68
C LEU A 25 16.55 2.01 0.23
N SER A 26 15.84 1.30 -0.64
CA SER A 26 16.19 1.20 -2.07
C SER A 26 15.89 2.49 -2.84
N ARG A 27 14.93 3.30 -2.38
CA ARG A 27 14.52 4.59 -2.99
C ARG A 27 14.25 5.65 -1.93
N PRO A 28 15.30 6.22 -1.31
CA PRO A 28 15.15 7.13 -0.17
C PRO A 28 14.45 8.45 -0.51
N ALA A 29 14.46 8.87 -1.78
CA ALA A 29 13.76 10.07 -2.25
C ALA A 29 12.25 9.85 -2.48
N GLY A 30 11.82 8.60 -2.74
CA GLY A 30 10.44 8.33 -3.18
C GLY A 30 9.37 8.64 -2.13
N LEU A 31 9.68 8.44 -0.84
CA LEU A 31 8.73 8.74 0.23
C LEU A 31 8.61 10.26 0.49
N PRO A 32 9.70 11.05 0.62
CA PRO A 32 9.62 12.51 0.66
C PRO A 32 8.87 13.11 -0.54
N ASP A 33 9.12 12.63 -1.75
CA ASP A 33 8.48 13.14 -2.98
C ASP A 33 6.97 12.84 -2.99
N ALA A 34 6.58 11.65 -2.54
CA ALA A 34 5.18 11.29 -2.34
C ALA A 34 4.49 12.17 -1.30
N LEU A 35 5.12 12.37 -0.13
CA LEU A 35 4.57 13.22 0.93
C LEU A 35 4.46 14.69 0.47
N HIS A 36 5.42 15.15 -0.33
CA HIS A 36 5.36 16.47 -0.96
C HIS A 36 4.15 16.58 -1.89
N ALA A 37 3.92 15.60 -2.77
CA ALA A 37 2.79 15.57 -3.69
C ALA A 37 1.43 15.55 -2.96
N HIS A 38 1.33 14.86 -1.81
CA HIS A 38 0.13 14.88 -0.99
C HIS A 38 -0.12 16.26 -0.33
N GLY A 39 0.93 17.05 -0.11
CA GLY A 39 0.87 18.42 0.43
C GLY A 39 0.29 18.55 1.85
N VAL A 40 0.14 17.45 2.60
CA VAL A 40 -0.50 17.45 3.93
C VAL A 40 0.45 17.92 5.03
N LEU A 41 1.76 17.67 4.85
CA LEU A 41 2.81 18.00 5.80
C LEU A 41 3.58 19.26 5.36
N PRO A 42 4.07 20.09 6.30
CA PRO A 42 4.94 21.22 5.97
C PRO A 42 6.28 20.71 5.41
N ALA A 43 6.87 21.44 4.47
CA ALA A 43 8.07 21.02 3.73
C ALA A 43 9.25 20.63 4.65
N GLY A 44 9.42 21.31 5.78
CA GLY A 44 10.47 21.02 6.76
C GLY A 44 10.30 19.68 7.50
N ALA A 45 9.09 19.13 7.55
CA ALA A 45 8.80 17.87 8.25
C ALA A 45 8.89 16.63 7.35
N LEU A 46 8.93 16.79 6.01
CA LEU A 46 8.82 15.67 5.06
C LEU A 46 9.94 14.63 5.23
N ARG A 47 11.20 15.08 5.30
CA ARG A 47 12.35 14.18 5.45
C ARG A 47 12.37 13.50 6.82
N ALA A 48 12.02 14.23 7.87
CA ALA A 48 11.95 13.68 9.22
C ALA A 48 10.84 12.63 9.34
N ALA A 49 9.66 12.91 8.76
CA ALA A 49 8.56 11.96 8.72
C ALA A 49 8.93 10.71 7.91
N ALA A 50 9.53 10.88 6.73
CA ALA A 50 9.99 9.76 5.91
C ALA A 50 11.01 8.88 6.64
N ALA A 51 12.02 9.51 7.27
CA ALA A 51 13.03 8.79 8.05
C ALA A 51 12.44 8.08 9.28
N ALA A 52 11.55 8.75 10.02
CA ALA A 52 10.90 8.18 11.20
C ALA A 52 10.05 6.96 10.82
N VAL A 53 9.35 7.04 9.69
CA VAL A 53 8.54 5.95 9.16
C VAL A 53 9.41 4.77 8.75
N THR A 54 10.46 4.99 7.95
CA THR A 54 11.38 3.91 7.54
C THR A 54 12.08 3.28 8.74
N ALA A 55 12.48 4.08 9.72
CA ALA A 55 13.06 3.59 10.96
C ALA A 55 12.05 2.75 11.77
N ALA A 56 10.80 3.21 11.89
CA ALA A 56 9.74 2.46 12.57
C ALA A 56 9.49 1.11 11.91
N GLU A 57 9.39 1.06 10.57
CA GLU A 57 9.22 -0.20 9.84
C GLU A 57 10.40 -1.15 10.04
N GLY A 58 11.63 -0.65 9.91
CA GLY A 58 12.83 -1.45 10.12
C GLY A 58 12.95 -1.98 11.55
N LEU A 59 12.76 -1.12 12.55
CA LEU A 59 12.85 -1.50 13.95
C LEU A 59 11.75 -2.50 14.33
N LEU A 60 10.50 -2.26 13.94
CA LEU A 60 9.39 -3.18 14.21
C LEU A 60 9.57 -4.51 13.48
N GLY A 61 9.99 -4.49 12.22
CA GLY A 61 10.26 -5.71 11.44
C GLY A 61 11.35 -6.57 12.07
N LEU A 62 12.48 -5.97 12.44
CA LEU A 62 13.62 -6.67 13.06
C LEU A 62 13.30 -7.12 14.49
N ALA A 63 12.70 -6.26 15.32
CA ALA A 63 12.31 -6.61 16.69
C ALA A 63 11.26 -7.74 16.70
N GLY A 64 10.31 -7.72 15.77
CA GLY A 64 9.29 -8.76 15.67
C GLY A 64 9.87 -10.08 15.16
N ALA A 65 10.75 -10.05 14.16
CA ALA A 65 11.42 -11.26 13.68
C ALA A 65 12.30 -11.89 14.76
N THR A 66 13.06 -11.08 15.49
CA THR A 66 13.89 -11.56 16.61
C THR A 66 13.05 -12.11 17.75
N ALA A 67 11.96 -11.43 18.15
CA ALA A 67 11.04 -11.93 19.17
C ALA A 67 10.36 -13.25 18.76
N LEU A 68 9.99 -13.39 17.48
CA LEU A 68 9.40 -14.60 16.93
C LEU A 68 10.38 -15.78 17.00
N ILE A 69 11.63 -15.58 16.54
CA ILE A 69 12.69 -16.60 16.54
C ILE A 69 13.10 -16.97 17.97
N ALA A 70 13.21 -15.98 18.86
CA ALA A 70 13.56 -16.19 20.26
C ALA A 70 12.38 -16.75 21.10
N GLY A 71 11.17 -16.82 20.54
CA GLY A 71 9.98 -17.32 21.24
C GLY A 71 9.47 -16.39 22.36
N VAL A 72 9.84 -15.11 22.34
CA VAL A 72 9.46 -14.14 23.38
C VAL A 72 8.08 -13.56 23.08
N ARG A 73 7.03 -14.24 23.57
CA ARG A 73 5.62 -13.92 23.28
C ARG A 73 5.23 -12.48 23.59
N ASP A 74 5.58 -11.98 24.77
CA ASP A 74 5.16 -10.64 25.20
C ASP A 74 5.80 -9.54 24.33
N ALA A 75 7.07 -9.72 23.98
CA ALA A 75 7.76 -8.83 23.06
C ALA A 75 7.14 -8.88 21.66
N LEU A 76 6.82 -10.08 21.15
CA LEU A 76 6.17 -10.23 19.85
C LEU A 76 4.77 -9.58 19.84
N ALA A 77 3.96 -9.79 20.89
CA ALA A 77 2.64 -9.18 21.01
C ALA A 77 2.72 -7.65 21.04
N LEU A 78 3.69 -7.08 21.79
CA LEU A 78 3.94 -5.65 21.84
C LEU A 78 4.33 -5.07 20.47
N VAL A 79 5.25 -5.74 19.77
CA VAL A 79 5.68 -5.33 18.43
C VAL A 79 4.52 -5.39 17.44
N LEU A 80 3.71 -6.45 17.48
CA LEU A 80 2.53 -6.58 16.61
C LEU A 80 1.46 -5.52 16.91
N ALA A 81 1.26 -5.15 18.18
CA ALA A 81 0.38 -4.04 18.54
C ALA A 81 0.91 -2.70 18.00
N ALA A 82 2.22 -2.44 18.12
CA ALA A 82 2.84 -1.25 17.54
C ALA A 82 2.76 -1.22 16.01
N ALA A 83 2.96 -2.37 15.35
CA ALA A 83 2.78 -2.53 13.91
C ALA A 83 1.33 -2.26 13.48
N ALA A 84 0.34 -2.74 14.25
CA ALA A 84 -1.07 -2.47 13.99
C ALA A 84 -1.38 -0.97 14.06
N LEU A 85 -0.81 -0.26 15.04
CA LEU A 85 -0.93 1.21 15.14
C LEU A 85 -0.30 1.91 13.93
N LEU A 86 0.89 1.49 13.50
CA LEU A 86 1.56 2.05 12.33
C LEU A 86 0.71 1.85 11.05
N PHE A 87 0.25 0.63 10.80
CA PHE A 87 -0.60 0.34 9.63
C PHE A 87 -1.95 1.04 9.68
N THR A 88 -2.53 1.20 10.87
CA THR A 88 -3.75 2.00 11.05
C THR A 88 -3.48 3.47 10.75
N GLY A 89 -2.33 4.00 11.17
CA GLY A 89 -1.86 5.34 10.84
C GLY A 89 -1.73 5.53 9.33
N TYR A 90 -1.15 4.57 8.60
CA TYR A 90 -1.11 4.59 7.14
C TYR A 90 -2.51 4.60 6.54
N ALA A 91 -3.40 3.70 6.95
CA ALA A 91 -4.75 3.64 6.41
C ALA A 91 -5.53 4.95 6.67
N ALA A 92 -5.39 5.53 7.87
CA ALA A 92 -6.01 6.80 8.21
C ALA A 92 -5.44 7.95 7.37
N TYR A 93 -4.11 7.99 7.20
CA TYR A 93 -3.43 8.99 6.39
C TYR A 93 -3.86 8.92 4.93
N THR A 94 -3.80 7.74 4.30
CA THR A 94 -4.17 7.58 2.88
C THR A 94 -5.64 7.89 2.66
N ARG A 95 -6.52 7.47 3.58
CA ARG A 95 -7.94 7.85 3.56
C ARG A 95 -8.13 9.37 3.65
N HIS A 96 -7.39 10.04 4.52
CA HIS A 96 -7.47 11.49 4.68
C HIS A 96 -7.00 12.25 3.43
N VAL A 97 -5.88 11.82 2.82
CA VAL A 97 -5.36 12.41 1.57
C VAL A 97 -6.40 12.29 0.45
N LEU A 98 -6.98 11.08 0.26
CA LEU A 98 -8.01 10.84 -0.74
C LEU A 98 -9.29 11.63 -0.47
N ALA A 99 -9.75 11.68 0.79
CA ALA A 99 -10.93 12.45 1.19
C ALA A 99 -10.75 13.97 0.99
N SER A 100 -9.50 14.45 1.00
CA SER A 100 -9.16 15.85 0.73
C SER A 100 -9.07 16.18 -0.77
N GLY A 101 -9.40 15.22 -1.65
CA GLY A 101 -9.29 15.37 -3.11
C GLY A 101 -7.85 15.43 -3.62
N ARG A 102 -6.88 15.02 -2.78
CA ARG A 102 -5.46 15.03 -3.12
C ARG A 102 -5.03 13.66 -3.60
N GLY A 103 -4.13 13.64 -4.56
CA GLY A 103 -3.53 12.43 -5.13
C GLY A 103 -2.02 12.50 -5.09
N GLY A 104 -1.38 11.63 -5.88
CA GLY A 104 0.08 11.53 -5.94
C GLY A 104 0.53 10.08 -5.90
N PRO A 105 1.84 9.83 -5.93
CA PRO A 105 2.37 8.48 -5.83
C PRO A 105 2.12 7.91 -4.44
N CYS A 106 1.74 6.64 -4.34
CA CYS A 106 1.36 6.01 -3.08
C CYS A 106 2.51 5.88 -2.06
N GLY A 107 3.75 6.11 -2.49
CA GLY A 107 4.94 6.02 -1.64
C GLY A 107 5.26 4.61 -1.14
N CYS A 108 4.50 3.56 -1.54
CA CYS A 108 4.60 2.19 -1.01
C CYS A 108 5.82 1.40 -1.53
N ALA A 109 6.89 2.11 -1.88
CA ALA A 109 8.28 1.66 -1.91
C ALA A 109 8.78 0.81 -3.10
N ARG A 110 7.95 0.43 -4.09
CA ARG A 110 8.47 -0.29 -5.28
C ARG A 110 7.85 0.10 -6.63
N SER A 111 6.55 0.41 -6.65
CA SER A 111 5.85 0.84 -7.85
C SER A 111 5.34 2.26 -7.66
N GLU A 112 5.55 3.11 -8.67
CA GLU A 112 4.95 4.44 -8.73
C GLU A 112 3.49 4.29 -9.16
N LEU A 113 2.69 3.72 -8.25
CA LEU A 113 1.24 3.65 -8.41
C LEU A 113 0.63 4.92 -7.83
N PRO A 114 -0.41 5.48 -8.48
CA PRO A 114 -1.17 6.55 -7.87
C PRO A 114 -1.83 6.06 -6.58
N LEU A 115 -1.93 6.95 -5.61
CA LEU A 115 -2.66 6.72 -4.38
C LEU A 115 -4.13 6.44 -4.72
N SER A 116 -4.63 5.29 -4.28
CA SER A 116 -6.00 4.83 -4.54
C SER A 116 -6.64 4.24 -3.29
N GLY A 117 -7.96 4.02 -3.31
CA GLY A 117 -8.67 3.36 -2.22
C GLY A 117 -8.10 1.98 -1.88
N TRP A 118 -7.55 1.26 -2.86
CA TRP A 118 -6.92 -0.05 -2.66
C TRP A 118 -5.64 0.02 -1.81
N VAL A 119 -4.91 1.15 -1.83
CA VAL A 119 -3.77 1.37 -0.93
C VAL A 119 -4.25 1.44 0.52
N THR A 120 -5.36 2.14 0.77
CA THR A 120 -6.01 2.21 2.08
C THR A 120 -6.50 0.84 2.55
N VAL A 121 -7.14 0.06 1.66
CA VAL A 121 -7.62 -1.31 1.97
C VAL A 121 -6.45 -2.21 2.33
N ARG A 122 -5.34 -2.16 1.58
CA ARG A 122 -4.12 -2.91 1.90
C ARG A 122 -3.59 -2.57 3.29
N ALA A 123 -3.46 -1.29 3.61
CA ALA A 123 -2.99 -0.85 4.92
C ALA A 123 -3.92 -1.32 6.06
N ALA A 124 -5.24 -1.22 5.85
CA ALA A 124 -6.23 -1.71 6.80
C ALA A 124 -6.17 -3.24 6.98
N ALA A 125 -5.95 -4.01 5.92
CA ALA A 125 -5.79 -5.46 6.00
C ALA A 125 -4.53 -5.84 6.79
N LEU A 126 -3.41 -5.15 6.58
CA LEU A 126 -2.19 -5.36 7.36
C LEU A 126 -2.38 -4.99 8.83
N ALA A 127 -3.12 -3.92 9.13
CA ALA A 127 -3.49 -3.56 10.49
C ALA A 127 -4.34 -4.67 11.16
N ALA A 128 -5.30 -5.24 10.44
CA ALA A 128 -6.12 -6.34 10.93
C ALA A 128 -5.29 -7.61 11.19
N LEU A 129 -4.35 -7.95 10.31
CA LEU A 129 -3.43 -9.09 10.50
C LEU A 129 -2.54 -8.87 11.73
N ALA A 130 -1.94 -7.69 11.87
CA ALA A 130 -1.10 -7.36 13.02
C ALA A 130 -1.89 -7.39 14.34
N THR A 131 -3.11 -6.85 14.35
CA THR A 131 -4.01 -6.90 15.52
C THR A 131 -4.38 -8.35 15.87
N THR A 132 -4.71 -9.16 14.87
CA THR A 132 -5.05 -10.58 15.06
C THR A 132 -3.85 -11.34 15.63
N GLY A 133 -2.66 -11.13 15.08
CA GLY A 133 -1.42 -11.72 15.60
C GLY A 133 -1.13 -11.30 17.03
N ALA A 134 -1.31 -10.02 17.38
CA ALA A 134 -1.12 -9.50 18.73
C ALA A 134 -2.12 -10.13 19.73
N VAL A 135 -3.40 -10.22 19.36
CA VAL A 135 -4.45 -10.84 20.19
C VAL A 135 -4.19 -12.33 20.40
N LEU A 136 -3.83 -13.06 19.33
CA LEU A 136 -3.58 -14.49 19.43
C LEU A 136 -2.30 -14.82 20.22
N THR A 137 -1.25 -14.01 20.07
CA THR A 137 0.02 -14.22 20.77
C THR A 137 -0.08 -13.80 22.25
N GLY A 138 -0.72 -12.66 22.53
CA GLY A 138 -0.84 -12.11 23.87
C GLY A 138 -2.00 -12.72 24.67
N LEU A 139 -3.24 -12.47 24.25
CA LEU A 139 -4.44 -12.86 25.03
C LEU A 139 -4.72 -14.35 24.99
N ALA A 140 -4.53 -14.99 23.83
CA ALA A 140 -4.78 -16.43 23.69
C ALA A 140 -3.56 -17.30 24.07
N GLY A 141 -2.41 -16.67 24.37
CA GLY A 141 -1.18 -17.35 24.77
C GLY A 141 -0.67 -18.36 23.74
N ALA A 142 -1.04 -18.21 22.46
CA ALA A 142 -0.67 -19.15 21.42
C ALA A 142 0.86 -19.28 21.32
N PRO A 143 1.39 -20.48 21.04
CA PRO A 143 2.81 -20.66 20.75
C PRO A 143 3.24 -19.75 19.59
N THR A 144 4.47 -19.24 19.65
CA THR A 144 5.03 -18.39 18.59
C THR A 144 5.33 -19.16 17.31
N LEU A 145 5.63 -20.46 17.44
CA LEU A 145 5.92 -21.36 16.33
C LEU A 145 5.11 -22.66 16.46
N PRO A 146 4.69 -23.25 15.33
CA PRO A 146 4.07 -24.59 15.31
C PRO A 146 5.00 -25.69 15.84
N GLY A 147 4.43 -26.79 16.30
CA GLY A 147 5.17 -27.88 16.94
C GLY A 147 5.96 -28.76 15.98
N THR A 148 5.65 -28.72 14.68
CA THR A 148 6.34 -29.51 13.64
C THR A 148 6.97 -28.61 12.57
N THR A 149 8.00 -29.13 11.91
CA THR A 149 8.68 -28.46 10.79
C THR A 149 7.75 -28.24 9.60
N ALA A 150 6.89 -29.21 9.30
CA ALA A 150 5.90 -29.13 8.21
C ALA A 150 4.86 -28.03 8.44
N GLU A 151 4.32 -27.93 9.66
CA GLU A 151 3.38 -26.85 10.02
C GLU A 151 4.05 -25.49 9.98
N THR A 152 5.30 -25.40 10.45
CA THR A 152 6.10 -24.16 10.40
C THR A 152 6.34 -23.72 8.96
N ALA A 153 6.73 -24.64 8.08
CA ALA A 153 6.91 -24.36 6.65
C ALA A 153 5.61 -23.90 5.99
N THR A 154 4.48 -24.53 6.34
CA THR A 154 3.16 -24.17 5.80
C THR A 154 2.73 -22.78 6.29
N ALA A 155 2.95 -22.46 7.57
CA ALA A 155 2.66 -21.14 8.13
C ALA A 155 3.53 -20.05 7.51
N ALA A 156 4.82 -20.34 7.26
CA ALA A 156 5.73 -19.42 6.58
C ALA A 156 5.31 -19.16 5.12
N LEU A 157 4.94 -20.22 4.38
CA LEU A 157 4.42 -20.10 3.02
C LEU A 157 3.10 -19.31 2.98
N ALA A 158 2.19 -19.57 3.93
CA ALA A 158 0.95 -18.81 4.05
C ALA A 158 1.22 -17.32 4.34
N ALA A 159 2.11 -17.01 5.28
CA ALA A 159 2.54 -15.65 5.59
C ALA A 159 3.11 -14.95 4.35
N ALA A 160 4.01 -15.62 3.63
CA ALA A 160 4.60 -15.10 2.40
C ALA A 160 3.55 -14.87 1.32
N ALA A 161 2.62 -15.81 1.13
CA ALA A 161 1.52 -15.67 0.18
C ALA A 161 0.62 -14.48 0.52
N PHE A 162 0.20 -14.32 1.78
CA PHE A 162 -0.59 -13.16 2.21
C PHE A 162 0.17 -11.85 2.03
N ALA A 163 1.44 -11.80 2.43
CA ALA A 163 2.28 -10.62 2.26
C ALA A 163 2.42 -10.24 0.78
N LEU A 164 2.68 -11.23 -0.10
CA LEU A 164 2.80 -11.02 -1.54
C LEU A 164 1.48 -10.56 -2.17
N LEU A 165 0.36 -11.21 -1.84
CA LEU A 165 -0.96 -10.84 -2.33
C LEU A 165 -1.32 -9.41 -1.93
N LEU A 166 -1.11 -9.06 -0.65
CA LEU A 166 -1.35 -7.69 -0.18
C LEU A 166 -0.39 -6.69 -0.81
N TRP A 167 0.87 -7.10 -1.07
CA TRP A 167 1.86 -6.25 -1.73
C TRP A 167 1.47 -5.91 -3.18
N THR A 168 0.99 -6.90 -3.94
CA THR A 168 0.61 -6.73 -5.35
C THR A 168 -0.82 -6.23 -5.56
N LEU A 169 -1.67 -6.29 -4.52
CA LEU A 169 -3.08 -5.91 -4.59
C LEU A 169 -3.33 -4.54 -5.23
N PRO A 170 -2.64 -3.45 -4.86
CA PRO A 170 -2.90 -2.14 -5.46
C PRO A 170 -2.51 -2.09 -6.93
N ALA A 171 -1.48 -2.84 -7.35
CA ALA A 171 -1.07 -2.90 -8.74
C ALA A 171 -2.06 -3.71 -9.59
N ALA A 172 -2.51 -4.85 -9.05
CA ALA A 172 -3.45 -5.74 -9.74
C ALA A 172 -4.85 -5.12 -9.91
N LEU A 173 -5.25 -4.24 -8.99
CA LEU A 173 -6.54 -3.56 -9.00
C LEU A 173 -6.45 -2.10 -9.47
N HIS A 174 -5.27 -1.68 -9.96
CA HIS A 174 -5.13 -0.41 -10.62
C HIS A 174 -5.68 -0.53 -12.03
N ASP A 175 -6.82 0.14 -12.28
CA ASP A 175 -7.39 0.28 -13.61
C ASP A 175 -6.95 1.64 -14.20
N PRO A 176 -6.09 1.66 -15.22
CA PRO A 176 -5.67 2.90 -15.87
C PRO A 176 -6.81 3.58 -16.66
N GLU A 177 -7.88 2.85 -17.01
CA GLU A 177 -8.97 3.37 -17.85
C GLU A 177 -10.16 3.93 -17.05
N ALA A 178 -10.20 3.75 -15.73
CA ALA A 178 -11.27 4.26 -14.86
C ALA A 178 -11.26 5.78 -14.61
N HIS A 179 -10.56 6.57 -15.44
CA HIS A 179 -10.82 8.01 -15.55
C HIS A 179 -12.10 8.20 -16.38
N PRO A 180 -13.23 8.64 -15.81
CA PRO A 180 -14.30 9.13 -16.64
C PRO A 180 -13.75 10.35 -17.37
N ALA A 181 -13.58 10.23 -18.68
CA ALA A 181 -13.58 11.38 -19.55
C ALA A 181 -14.94 12.07 -19.36
N SER A 182 -15.00 13.01 -18.42
CA SER A 182 -15.94 14.12 -18.51
C SER A 182 -15.48 14.99 -19.66
N SER A 183 -15.71 14.51 -20.88
CA SER A 183 -15.78 15.37 -22.06
C SER A 183 -17.22 15.89 -22.13
N PRO A 184 -17.42 17.21 -22.01
CA PRO A 184 -18.74 17.81 -22.04
C PRO A 184 -19.37 17.59 -23.43
N THR A 185 -20.64 17.19 -23.41
CA THR A 185 -21.67 17.39 -24.44
C THR A 185 -21.16 18.04 -25.73
N ALA A 186 -20.82 17.23 -26.73
CA ALA A 186 -20.78 17.72 -28.10
C ALA A 186 -22.23 17.97 -28.54
N SER A 187 -22.68 19.22 -28.44
CA SER A 187 -23.88 19.68 -29.14
C SER A 187 -23.69 19.45 -30.65
N PRO A 188 -24.66 18.87 -31.37
CA PRO A 188 -24.57 18.74 -32.82
C PRO A 188 -24.81 20.12 -33.46
N THR A 189 -23.73 20.86 -33.69
CA THR A 189 -23.74 22.07 -34.51
C THR A 189 -23.86 21.67 -35.99
N SER A 190 -25.08 21.80 -36.51
CA SER A 190 -25.47 22.18 -37.88
C SER A 190 -24.63 21.68 -39.07
N ALA A 191 -25.31 20.95 -39.95
CA ALA A 191 -24.87 20.46 -41.26
C ALA A 191 -24.24 21.54 -42.17
N PRO A 192 -23.28 21.17 -43.04
CA PRO A 192 -22.73 22.08 -44.04
C PRO A 192 -23.72 22.29 -45.19
N ALA A 193 -23.92 23.56 -45.56
CA ALA A 193 -24.67 23.94 -46.76
C ALA A 193 -23.90 23.51 -48.04
N PRO A 194 -24.60 23.03 -49.09
CA PRO A 194 -23.96 22.65 -50.34
C PRO A 194 -23.50 23.87 -51.15
N LEU A 195 -22.27 23.79 -51.68
CA LEU A 195 -21.70 24.76 -52.62
C LEU A 195 -22.44 24.70 -53.97
N PRO A 196 -22.80 25.85 -54.58
CA PRO A 196 -23.31 25.85 -55.94
C PRO A 196 -22.18 25.59 -56.95
N ALA A 197 -22.45 24.64 -57.85
CA ALA A 197 -21.68 24.41 -59.06
C ALA A 197 -21.89 25.53 -60.10
N SER A 198 -20.96 25.60 -61.06
CA SER A 198 -20.88 26.47 -62.26
C SER A 198 -19.88 27.63 -62.11
N GLY A 199 -19.05 27.97 -63.09
CA GLY A 199 -18.92 27.51 -64.47
C GLY A 199 -17.59 28.04 -65.01
N GLY A 200 -17.04 27.36 -66.01
CA GLY A 200 -15.67 27.55 -66.47
C GLY A 200 -15.38 28.88 -67.17
N ARG A 201 -14.13 29.00 -67.63
CA ARG A 201 -13.72 29.60 -68.90
C ARG A 201 -12.26 29.25 -69.17
N THR A 202 -12.06 28.53 -70.26
CA THR A 202 -10.84 28.41 -71.06
C THR A 202 -10.30 29.78 -71.46
N TRP A 203 -8.98 29.98 -71.53
CA TRP A 203 -8.32 30.69 -72.63
C TRP A 203 -6.84 30.28 -72.73
N THR A 204 -6.46 29.94 -73.95
CA THR A 204 -5.14 29.69 -74.51
C THR A 204 -4.35 30.97 -74.71
N SER A 205 -3.03 30.92 -74.56
CA SER A 205 -2.03 31.63 -75.39
C SER A 205 -0.70 30.91 -75.25
#